data_AF-A0AA42IH71-F1
#
_entry.id   AF-A0AA42IH71-F1
#
_cell.length_a   1.000
_cell.length_b   1.000
_cell.length_c   1.000
_cell.angle_alpha   90.00
_cell.angle_beta   90.00
_cell.angle_gamma   90.00
#
_symmetry.space_group_name_H-M   'P 1'
#
loop_
_entity.id
_entity.type
_entity.pdbx_description
1 polymer ?
#
loop_
_entity_poly.entity_id
_entity_poly.type
_entity_poly.pdbx_seq_one_letter_code
_entity_poly.pdbx_strand_id
1 'polypeptide(L)'
;DGRVDGIKVRSDEVNPYLLDIVITQVDSLNGEASEELVLAVQKALDPDQVRPVCDRPTVKSSIATNYQIEAQLYVGKNAEDALLLEAANIRLDKYIKNAQKNGESIYRSAIFAALHVDGIQRVVITSPENDLIMDGYHHPFCTDKTIGIGGAE
;
A
#
# COMPACT_ATOMS: atom_id res chain seq x y z
N ASP A 1 10.82 2.01 -20.37
CA ASP A 1 10.53 0.62 -19.95
C ASP A 1 9.19 0.48 -19.20
N GLY A 2 8.65 1.52 -18.55
CA GLY A 2 7.28 1.45 -17.97
C GLY A 2 7.12 0.51 -16.77
N ARG A 3 8.20 -0.14 -16.34
CA ARG A 3 8.23 -1.11 -15.22
C ARG A 3 8.16 -0.47 -13.84
N VAL A 4 8.46 0.82 -13.73
CA VAL A 4 8.37 1.57 -12.47
C VAL A 4 6.91 1.93 -12.22
N ASP A 5 6.36 1.49 -11.09
CA ASP A 5 4.97 1.75 -10.69
C ASP A 5 4.86 3.06 -9.91
N GLY A 6 5.65 3.18 -8.85
CA GLY A 6 5.67 4.33 -7.95
C GLY A 6 7.08 4.83 -7.71
N ILE A 7 7.19 6.15 -7.50
CA ILE A 7 8.45 6.83 -7.16
C ILE A 7 8.18 7.74 -5.96
N LYS A 8 9.06 7.68 -4.96
CA LYS A 8 9.08 8.63 -3.85
C LYS A 8 10.51 9.12 -3.65
N VAL A 9 10.66 10.44 -3.53
CA VAL A 9 11.97 11.07 -3.31
C VAL A 9 12.01 11.55 -1.87
N ARG A 10 13.11 11.24 -1.18
CA ARG A 10 13.38 11.68 0.17
C ARG A 10 14.75 12.35 0.20
N SER A 11 14.83 13.52 0.82
CA SER A 11 16.11 14.16 1.13
C SER A 11 16.58 13.75 2.53
N ASP A 12 17.89 13.61 2.70
CA ASP A 12 18.47 13.53 4.04
C ASP A 12 18.26 14.84 4.82
N GLU A 13 17.98 14.74 6.12
CA GLU A 13 17.67 15.91 6.95
C GLU A 13 18.90 16.78 7.22
N VAL A 14 20.08 16.16 7.33
CA VAL A 14 21.34 16.86 7.63
C VAL A 14 22.00 17.33 6.33
N ASN A 15 21.90 16.53 5.27
CA ASN A 15 22.56 16.73 3.99
C ASN A 15 21.54 16.73 2.85
N PRO A 16 20.81 17.84 2.61
CA PRO A 16 19.67 17.86 1.69
C PRO A 16 20.01 17.54 0.22
N TYR A 17 21.29 17.59 -0.13
CA TYR A 17 21.80 17.19 -1.45
C TYR A 17 21.89 15.67 -1.63
N LEU A 18 21.80 14.87 -0.56
CA LEU A 18 21.66 13.41 -0.63
C LEU A 18 20.18 13.06 -0.79
N LEU A 19 19.84 12.48 -1.94
CA LEU A 19 18.46 12.14 -2.29
C LEU A 19 18.33 10.62 -2.38
N ASP A 20 17.39 10.05 -1.63
CA ASP A 20 16.95 8.67 -1.80
C ASP A 20 15.73 8.65 -2.71
N ILE A 21 15.84 7.91 -3.82
CA ILE A 21 14.75 7.67 -4.76
C ILE A 21 14.27 6.25 -4.55
N VAL A 22 13.12 6.12 -3.89
CA VAL A 22 12.49 4.84 -3.57
C VAL A 22 11.51 4.48 -4.67
N ILE A 23 11.73 3.34 -5.33
CA ILE A 23 10.91 2.87 -6.45
C ILE A 23 10.20 1.56 -6.14
N THR A 24 9.03 1.38 -6.74
CA THR A 24 8.31 0.09 -6.82
C THR A 24 8.19 -0.37 -8.27
N GLN A 25 8.01 -1.66 -8.47
CA GLN A 25 7.92 -2.28 -9.80
C GLN A 25 6.55 -2.92 -10.02
N VAL A 26 5.93 -2.62 -11.17
CA VAL A 26 4.57 -3.10 -11.55
C VAL A 26 4.54 -4.63 -11.65
N ASP A 27 5.55 -5.21 -12.30
CA ASP A 27 5.60 -6.64 -12.61
C ASP A 27 6.16 -7.50 -11.48
N SER A 28 6.36 -6.92 -10.29
CA SER A 28 6.87 -7.64 -9.12
C SER A 28 5.73 -8.23 -8.32
N LEU A 29 5.95 -9.41 -7.73
CA LEU A 29 4.94 -10.11 -6.94
C LEU A 29 4.45 -9.28 -5.74
N ASN A 30 5.39 -8.66 -5.03
CA ASN A 30 5.16 -7.88 -3.82
C ASN A 30 5.33 -6.37 -4.04
N GLY A 31 5.64 -5.92 -5.26
CA GLY A 31 5.91 -4.51 -5.58
C GLY A 31 7.37 -4.07 -5.43
N GLU A 32 8.25 -4.93 -4.89
CA GLU A 32 9.68 -4.62 -4.74
C GLU A 32 10.36 -4.59 -6.11
N ALA A 33 11.18 -3.56 -6.34
CA ALA A 33 11.98 -3.45 -7.55
C ALA A 33 13.14 -4.45 -7.57
N SER A 34 13.33 -5.08 -8.73
CA SER A 34 14.48 -5.94 -9.00
C SER A 34 15.80 -5.16 -9.01
N GLU A 35 16.91 -5.80 -8.62
CA GLU A 35 18.25 -5.18 -8.65
C GLU A 35 18.60 -4.65 -10.04
N GLU A 36 18.21 -5.37 -11.09
CA GLU A 36 18.40 -4.95 -12.48
C GLU A 36 17.72 -3.61 -12.78
N LEU A 37 16.47 -3.43 -12.31
CA LEU A 37 15.73 -2.18 -12.49
C LEU A 37 16.36 -1.05 -11.68
N VAL A 38 16.75 -1.31 -10.44
CA VAL A 38 17.43 -0.32 -9.59
C VAL A 38 18.71 0.16 -10.26
N LEU A 39 19.54 -0.75 -10.77
CA LEU A 39 20.78 -0.41 -11.48
C LEU A 39 20.51 0.35 -12.80
N ALA A 40 19.49 -0.04 -13.55
CA ALA A 40 19.11 0.65 -14.79
C ALA A 40 18.67 2.09 -14.51
N VAL A 41 17.86 2.32 -13.48
CA VAL A 41 17.43 3.67 -13.07
C VAL A 41 18.61 4.46 -12.49
N GLN A 42 19.45 3.84 -11.66
CA GLN A 42 20.64 4.49 -11.11
C GLN A 42 21.60 4.96 -12.22
N LYS A 43 21.79 4.14 -13.26
CA LYS A 43 22.60 4.50 -14.44
C LYS A 43 21.98 5.61 -15.27
N ALA A 44 20.64 5.65 -15.37
CA ALA A 44 19.95 6.74 -16.06
C ALA A 44 20.09 8.09 -15.34
N LEU A 45 20.32 8.07 -14.02
CA LEU A 45 20.55 9.24 -13.18
C LEU A 45 22.04 9.62 -13.07
N ASP A 46 22.91 8.92 -13.81
CA ASP A 46 24.35 9.15 -13.77
C ASP A 46 24.69 10.56 -14.30
N PRO A 47 25.59 11.31 -13.62
CA PRO A 47 26.03 12.66 -13.98
C PRO A 47 26.44 12.87 -15.43
N ASP A 48 26.96 11.82 -16.08
CA ASP A 48 27.40 11.89 -17.48
C ASP A 48 26.24 11.98 -18.47
N GLN A 49 25.02 11.58 -18.08
CA GLN A 49 23.80 11.68 -18.89
C GLN A 49 22.81 12.75 -18.42
N VAL A 50 22.71 12.97 -17.10
CA VAL A 50 21.82 13.95 -16.48
C VAL A 50 22.69 14.75 -15.52
N ARG A 51 22.78 16.08 -15.63
CA ARG A 51 23.68 16.90 -14.79
C ARG A 51 22.96 17.51 -13.57
N PRO A 52 22.73 16.80 -12.45
CA PRO A 52 22.40 17.46 -11.19
C PRO A 52 23.66 18.18 -10.69
N VAL A 53 23.57 19.50 -10.53
CA VAL A 53 24.73 20.36 -10.23
C VAL A 53 25.25 20.12 -8.80
N CYS A 54 24.37 19.73 -7.86
CA CYS A 54 24.73 19.47 -6.46
C CYS A 54 24.15 18.16 -5.90
N ASP A 55 23.08 17.62 -6.49
CA ASP A 55 22.38 16.47 -5.91
C ASP A 55 23.13 15.16 -6.14
N ARG A 56 22.96 14.23 -5.20
CA ARG A 56 23.51 12.89 -5.18
C ARG A 56 22.37 11.89 -5.01
N PRO A 57 21.66 11.53 -6.10
CA PRO A 57 20.56 10.59 -6.03
C PRO A 57 21.06 9.14 -5.88
N THR A 58 20.48 8.43 -4.91
CA THR A 58 20.65 7.01 -4.69
C THR A 58 19.30 6.32 -4.89
N VAL A 59 19.23 5.38 -5.83
CA VAL A 59 18.01 4.62 -6.09
C VAL A 59 17.95 3.42 -5.16
N LYS A 60 16.79 3.23 -4.52
CA LYS A 60 16.51 2.13 -3.60
C LYS A 60 15.19 1.47 -3.97
N SER A 61 15.11 0.17 -3.76
CA SER A 61 13.84 -0.55 -3.83
C SER A 61 13.02 -0.26 -2.58
N SER A 62 11.71 -0.06 -2.73
CA SER A 62 10.78 -0.02 -1.61
C SER A 62 10.64 -1.42 -1.00
N ILE A 63 10.55 -1.52 0.32
CA ILE A 63 10.42 -2.79 1.04
C ILE A 63 8.96 -3.10 1.31
N ALA A 64 8.51 -4.30 0.96
CA ALA A 64 7.13 -4.71 1.18
C ALA A 64 6.90 -5.08 2.65
N THR A 65 5.97 -4.39 3.31
CA THR A 65 5.49 -4.77 4.65
C THR A 65 4.20 -5.56 4.52
N ASN A 66 4.31 -6.86 4.76
CA ASN A 66 3.22 -7.80 4.62
C ASN A 66 2.20 -7.62 5.74
N TYR A 67 0.92 -7.58 5.37
CA TYR A 67 -0.19 -7.56 6.32
C TYR A 67 -1.39 -8.34 5.78
N GLN A 68 -2.32 -8.63 6.68
CA GLN A 68 -3.55 -9.35 6.38
C GLN A 68 -4.74 -8.56 6.90
N ILE A 69 -5.88 -8.70 6.23
CA ILE A 69 -7.14 -8.09 6.67
C ILE A 69 -8.12 -9.21 6.99
N GLU A 70 -8.53 -9.31 8.25
CA GLU A 70 -9.58 -10.23 8.67
C GLU A 70 -10.69 -9.44 9.38
N ALA A 71 -11.91 -9.52 8.87
CA ALA A 71 -13.05 -8.82 9.45
C ALA A 71 -14.36 -9.60 9.39
N GLN A 72 -15.20 -9.38 10.40
CA GLN A 72 -16.59 -9.85 10.45
C GLN A 72 -17.56 -8.68 10.37
N LEU A 73 -18.54 -8.81 9.49
CA LEU A 73 -19.57 -7.82 9.21
C LEU A 73 -20.89 -8.28 9.81
N TYR A 74 -21.57 -7.38 10.52
CA TYR A 74 -22.91 -7.61 11.07
C TYR A 74 -23.90 -6.74 10.31
N VAL A 75 -24.90 -7.41 9.74
CA VAL A 75 -25.87 -6.84 8.81
C VAL A 75 -27.23 -6.66 9.47
N GLY A 76 -28.01 -5.71 8.97
CA GLY A 76 -29.39 -5.54 9.45
C GLY A 76 -30.32 -6.67 9.00
N LYS A 77 -31.32 -7.00 9.83
CA LYS A 77 -32.29 -8.12 9.65
C LYS A 77 -32.95 -8.31 8.28
N ASN A 78 -32.97 -7.31 7.40
CA ASN A 78 -33.69 -7.35 6.12
C ASN A 78 -32.76 -7.25 4.90
N ALA A 79 -31.44 -7.35 5.08
CA ALA A 79 -30.49 -7.19 4.00
C ALA A 79 -30.19 -8.51 3.27
N GLU A 80 -29.87 -8.42 1.98
CA GLU A 80 -29.32 -9.55 1.22
C GLU A 80 -27.81 -9.65 1.48
N ASP A 81 -27.42 -10.56 2.38
CA ASP A 81 -26.06 -10.75 2.86
C ASP A 81 -25.01 -10.87 1.75
N ALA A 82 -25.35 -11.56 0.64
CA ALA A 82 -24.42 -11.79 -0.47
C ALA A 82 -24.05 -10.50 -1.22
N LEU A 83 -25.03 -9.62 -1.48
CA LEU A 83 -24.80 -8.38 -2.21
C LEU A 83 -24.00 -7.37 -1.36
N LEU A 84 -24.26 -7.33 -0.06
CA LEU A 84 -23.51 -6.48 0.86
C LEU A 84 -22.05 -6.94 0.99
N LEU A 85 -21.81 -8.24 1.10
CA LEU A 85 -20.47 -8.79 1.19
C LEU A 85 -19.66 -8.52 -0.09
N GLU A 86 -20.29 -8.62 -1.26
CA GLU A 86 -19.66 -8.27 -2.54
C GLU A 86 -19.32 -6.78 -2.60
N ALA A 87 -20.25 -5.90 -2.23
CA ALA A 87 -20.02 -4.46 -2.20
C ALA A 87 -18.89 -4.05 -1.24
N ALA A 88 -18.83 -4.67 -0.06
CA ALA A 88 -17.75 -4.48 0.91
C ALA A 88 -16.40 -4.97 0.36
N ASN A 89 -16.38 -6.13 -0.30
CA ASN A 89 -15.18 -6.66 -0.96
C ASN A 89 -14.63 -5.69 -2.01
N ILE A 90 -15.49 -5.18 -2.91
CA ILE A 90 -15.09 -4.25 -3.97
C ILE A 90 -14.48 -2.97 -3.38
N ARG A 91 -15.08 -2.44 -2.30
CA ARG A 91 -14.55 -1.26 -1.60
C ARG A 91 -13.23 -1.55 -0.91
N LEU A 92 -13.09 -2.72 -0.29
CA LEU A 92 -11.85 -3.14 0.35
C LEU A 92 -10.73 -3.31 -0.70
N ASP A 93 -11.00 -3.92 -1.85
CA ASP A 93 -10.03 -4.03 -2.96
C ASP A 93 -9.57 -2.68 -3.45
N LYS A 94 -10.51 -1.75 -3.61
CA LYS A 94 -10.18 -0.38 -4.00
C LYS A 94 -9.30 0.31 -2.96
N TYR A 95 -9.58 0.09 -1.68
CA TYR A 95 -8.75 0.62 -0.59
C TYR A 95 -7.34 0.03 -0.64
N ILE A 96 -7.20 -1.30 -0.68
CA ILE A 96 -5.89 -1.99 -0.73
C ILE A 96 -5.06 -1.48 -1.91
N LYS A 97 -5.65 -1.41 -3.10
CA LYS A 97 -4.96 -0.92 -4.30
C LYS A 97 -4.50 0.53 -4.16
N ASN A 98 -5.29 1.38 -3.54
CA ASN A 98 -4.91 2.78 -3.33
C ASN A 98 -3.83 2.93 -2.24
N ALA A 99 -3.85 2.03 -1.25
CA ALA A 99 -2.94 2.05 -0.12
C ALA A 99 -1.56 1.46 -0.44
N GLN A 100 -1.38 0.70 -1.53
CA GLN A 100 -0.11 0.09 -1.94
C GLN A 100 1.02 1.11 -2.31
N LYS A 101 0.80 2.41 -2.11
CA LYS A 101 1.78 3.45 -2.43
C LYS A 101 2.90 3.51 -1.39
N ASN A 102 4.09 3.93 -1.83
CA ASN A 102 5.26 4.08 -0.97
C ASN A 102 5.01 5.05 0.20
N GLY A 103 5.26 4.56 1.41
CA GLY A 103 5.09 5.24 2.69
C GLY A 103 3.64 5.59 3.04
N GLU A 104 2.66 4.96 2.40
CA GLU A 104 1.28 5.02 2.86
C GLU A 104 1.08 4.05 4.02
N SER A 105 0.45 4.53 5.09
CA SER A 105 0.21 3.72 6.29
C SER A 105 -1.18 3.07 6.25
N ILE A 106 -1.32 1.91 6.89
CA ILE A 106 -2.60 1.21 6.99
C ILE A 106 -3.22 1.51 8.35
N TYR A 107 -4.29 2.30 8.34
CA TYR A 107 -5.04 2.63 9.54
C TYR A 107 -6.31 1.79 9.63
N ARG A 108 -6.60 1.26 10.83
CA ARG A 108 -7.83 0.51 11.11
C ARG A 108 -9.07 1.35 10.82
N SER A 109 -9.02 2.65 11.09
CA SER A 109 -10.10 3.59 10.76
C SER A 109 -10.46 3.61 9.27
N ALA A 110 -9.46 3.52 8.39
CA ALA A 110 -9.69 3.47 6.95
C ALA A 110 -10.27 2.11 6.51
N ILE A 111 -9.83 1.01 7.12
CA ILE A 111 -10.40 -0.32 6.88
C ILE A 111 -11.87 -0.36 7.33
N PHE A 112 -12.18 0.18 8.52
CA PHE A 112 -13.55 0.33 9.00
C PHE A 112 -14.41 1.12 8.01
N ALA A 113 -13.91 2.26 7.53
CA ALA A 113 -14.62 3.08 6.55
C ALA A 113 -14.84 2.36 5.21
N ALA A 114 -13.88 1.55 4.75
CA ALA A 114 -14.01 0.76 3.54
C ALA A 114 -15.07 -0.35 3.67
N LEU A 115 -15.14 -0.98 4.85
CA LEU A 115 -16.07 -2.07 5.14
C LEU A 115 -17.46 -1.61 5.56
N HIS A 116 -17.63 -0.39 6.06
CA HIS A 116 -18.95 0.18 6.37
C HIS A 116 -19.69 0.59 5.09
N VAL A 117 -20.34 -0.39 4.46
CA VAL A 117 -21.32 -0.14 3.40
C VAL A 117 -22.72 0.03 3.97
N ASP A 118 -23.61 0.63 3.18
CA ASP A 118 -25.01 0.77 3.57
C ASP A 118 -25.62 -0.61 3.87
N GLY A 119 -26.33 -0.74 5.00
CA GLY A 119 -26.85 -2.02 5.50
C GLY A 119 -25.95 -2.78 6.49
N ILE A 120 -24.69 -2.38 6.67
CA ILE A 120 -23.81 -2.92 7.73
C ILE A 120 -23.93 -2.06 8.99
N GLN A 121 -24.33 -2.68 10.09
CA GLN A 121 -24.45 -2.00 11.38
C GLN A 121 -23.13 -1.96 12.13
N ARG A 122 -22.36 -3.06 12.08
CA ARG A 122 -21.13 -3.20 12.86
C ARG A 122 -20.09 -3.99 12.11
N VAL A 123 -18.84 -3.56 12.23
CA VAL A 123 -17.66 -4.22 11.69
C VAL A 123 -16.74 -4.57 12.85
N VAL A 124 -16.23 -5.80 12.85
CA VAL A 124 -15.19 -6.25 13.79
C VAL A 124 -13.98 -6.63 12.98
N ILE A 125 -12.85 -5.97 13.21
CA ILE A 125 -11.57 -6.28 12.56
C ILE A 125 -10.73 -7.08 13.54
N THR A 126 -10.40 -8.32 13.18
CA THR A 126 -9.48 -9.21 13.92
C THR A 126 -8.04 -8.90 13.56
N SER A 127 -7.78 -8.69 12.26
CA SER A 127 -6.45 -8.34 11.74
C SER A 127 -6.56 -7.21 10.72
N PRO A 128 -5.70 -6.17 10.79
CA PRO A 128 -4.63 -5.97 11.77
C PRO A 128 -5.14 -5.51 13.15
N GLU A 129 -4.48 -5.94 14.22
CA GLU A 129 -4.83 -5.55 15.61
C GLU A 129 -4.60 -4.06 15.89
N ASN A 130 -3.55 -3.50 15.28
CA ASN A 130 -3.11 -2.12 15.42
C ASN A 130 -2.87 -1.48 14.06
N ASP A 131 -2.77 -0.15 14.03
CA ASP A 131 -2.40 0.58 12.82
C ASP A 131 -0.96 0.22 12.40
N LEU A 132 -0.74 0.02 11.11
CA LEU A 132 0.60 -0.21 10.55
C LEU A 132 1.13 1.10 9.97
N ILE A 133 2.08 1.70 10.69
CA ILE A 133 2.74 2.92 10.25
C ILE A 133 3.93 2.54 9.37
N MET A 134 3.90 2.99 8.12
CA MET A 134 5.00 2.80 7.16
C MET A 134 5.92 4.01 7.17
N ASP A 135 7.22 3.77 7.04
CA ASP A 135 8.19 4.82 6.77
C ASP A 135 8.26 5.13 5.26
N GLY A 136 9.08 6.11 4.88
CA GLY A 136 9.25 6.49 3.47
C GLY A 136 9.92 5.45 2.56
N TYR A 137 10.45 4.35 3.11
CA TYR A 137 11.12 3.27 2.39
C TYR A 137 10.27 2.01 2.26
N HIS A 138 9.19 1.91 3.03
CA HIS A 138 8.30 0.76 3.01
C HIS A 138 6.99 1.06 2.28
N HIS A 139 6.35 0.02 1.78
CA HIS A 139 4.99 0.07 1.28
C HIS A 139 4.18 -1.11 1.81
N PRO A 140 2.87 -0.94 2.01
CA PRO A 140 2.03 -2.01 2.54
C PRO A 140 1.68 -3.01 1.43
N PHE A 141 1.84 -4.30 1.72
CA PHE A 141 1.48 -5.39 0.81
C PHE A 141 0.47 -6.33 1.49
N CYS A 142 -0.75 -6.37 0.96
CA CYS A 142 -1.82 -7.22 1.51
C CYS A 142 -1.62 -8.65 1.01
N THR A 143 -1.21 -9.56 1.90
CA THR A 143 -0.98 -10.97 1.52
C THR A 143 -2.26 -11.77 1.44
N ASP A 144 -3.23 -11.45 2.31
CA ASP A 144 -4.52 -12.12 2.34
C ASP A 144 -5.60 -11.19 2.90
N LYS A 145 -6.84 -11.42 2.45
CA LYS A 145 -8.02 -10.74 2.97
C LYS A 145 -9.15 -11.73 3.15
N THR A 146 -9.74 -11.73 4.34
CA THR A 146 -10.90 -12.57 4.66
C THR A 146 -11.97 -11.70 5.29
N ILE A 147 -13.12 -11.59 4.61
CA ILE A 147 -14.31 -10.93 5.17
C ILE A 147 -15.48 -11.90 5.18
N GLY A 148 -16.23 -11.90 6.28
CA GLY A 148 -17.38 -12.80 6.46
C GLY A 148 -18.52 -12.15 7.24
N ILE A 149 -19.71 -12.76 7.17
CA ILE A 149 -20.87 -12.31 7.93
C ILE A 149 -20.84 -12.98 9.31
N GLY A 150 -20.79 -12.17 10.38
CA GLY A 150 -20.77 -12.64 11.77
C GLY A 150 -22.16 -12.87 12.37
N GLY A 151 -23.22 -12.44 11.67
CA GLY A 151 -24.61 -12.56 12.09
C GLY A 151 -25.44 -11.33 11.70
N ALA A 152 -26.74 -11.40 11.98
CA ALA A 152 -27.66 -10.27 11.80
C ALA A 152 -27.98 -9.60 13.13
N GLU A 153 -28.05 -8.27 13.14
CA GLU A 153 -28.46 -7.43 14.28
C GLU A 153 -29.78 -6.69 14.00
#